data_AF-A0AB35YU51-F1
#
_entry.id   AF-A0AB35YU51-F1
#
_cell.length_a   1.000
_cell.length_b   1.000
_cell.length_c   1.000
_cell.angle_alpha   90.00
_cell.angle_beta   90.00
_cell.angle_gamma   90.00
#
_symmetry.space_group_name_H-M   'P 1'
#
loop_
_entity.id
_entity.type
_entity.pdbx_description
1 polymer ?
#
loop_
_entity_poly.entity_id
_entity_poly.type
_entity_poly.pdbx_seq_one_letter_code
_entity_poly.pdbx_strand_id
1 'polypeptide(L)'
;MGIINFFKKKKKSEFEELLNRIDESSQNANSGLQFYNFAYNYLPVKLFSQTDALLQDLYNREKQAVIVNYVGSCMETGEMPKKSDIEEINVEINDKNGAKITTIGFPIIQNPSNNGLPLLPPIFIGIYEHQNALRYFVLGTGLFGSPTLREVCVENNDEVINMNLGSASGDSQDSFINDILSMI
;
A
#
# COMPACT_ATOMS: atom_id res chain seq x y z
N MET A 1 26.98 0.50 -22.54
CA MET A 1 26.30 0.90 -21.28
C MET A 1 24.85 1.21 -21.60
N GLY A 2 23.98 0.22 -21.43
CA GLY A 2 22.71 0.08 -22.16
C GLY A 2 21.61 1.06 -21.78
N ILE A 3 20.64 1.20 -22.68
CA ILE A 3 19.39 1.97 -22.59
C ILE A 3 18.66 1.79 -21.25
N ILE A 4 18.78 0.60 -20.63
CA ILE A 4 18.23 0.26 -19.31
C ILE A 4 18.79 1.17 -18.20
N ASN A 5 20.09 1.52 -18.24
CA ASN A 5 20.70 2.44 -17.27
C ASN A 5 20.24 3.89 -17.49
N PHE A 6 19.87 4.25 -18.71
CA PHE A 6 19.37 5.59 -19.04
C PHE A 6 17.94 5.80 -18.52
N PHE A 7 17.05 4.83 -18.71
CA PHE A 7 15.69 4.87 -18.15
C PHE A 7 15.68 4.81 -16.62
N LYS A 8 16.56 4.00 -16.00
CA LYS A 8 16.73 3.99 -14.54
C LYS A 8 17.23 5.33 -14.00
N LYS A 9 18.19 6.00 -14.67
CA LYS A 9 18.68 7.32 -14.26
C LYS A 9 17.62 8.42 -14.40
N LYS A 10 16.89 8.45 -15.51
CA LYS A 10 15.86 9.48 -15.77
C LYS A 10 14.68 9.39 -14.78
N LYS A 11 14.25 8.18 -14.43
CA LYS A 11 13.18 7.98 -13.44
C LYS A 11 13.63 8.21 -12.00
N LYS A 12 14.91 8.03 -11.70
CA LYS A 12 15.47 8.37 -10.38
C LYS A 12 15.46 9.88 -10.12
N SER A 13 15.75 10.70 -11.13
CA SER A 13 15.64 12.16 -10.98
C SER A 13 14.19 12.62 -10.80
N GLU A 14 13.24 12.02 -11.51
CA GLU A 14 11.80 12.31 -11.32
C GLU A 14 11.31 11.96 -9.90
N PHE A 15 11.81 10.87 -9.32
CA PHE A 15 11.50 10.48 -7.94
C PHE A 15 12.10 11.44 -6.90
N GLU A 16 13.35 11.86 -7.10
CA GLU A 16 14.01 12.85 -6.23
C GLU A 16 13.31 14.23 -6.32
N GLU A 17 12.91 14.66 -7.52
CA GLU A 17 12.12 15.88 -7.73
C GLU A 17 10.74 15.80 -7.04
N LEU A 18 10.08 14.64 -7.10
CA LEU A 18 8.81 14.40 -6.41
C LEU A 18 8.96 14.54 -4.89
N LEU A 19 10.00 13.93 -4.30
CA LEU A 19 10.27 14.03 -2.86
C LEU A 19 10.60 15.47 -2.42
N ASN A 20 11.29 16.24 -3.25
CA ASN A 20 11.59 17.64 -2.96
C ASN A 20 10.32 18.51 -2.96
N ARG A 21 9.39 18.30 -3.91
CA ARG A 21 8.11 19.02 -3.95
C ARG A 21 7.23 18.77 -2.72
N ILE A 22 7.31 17.57 -2.15
CA ILE A 22 6.58 17.20 -0.94
C ILE A 22 7.10 17.97 0.29
N ASP A 23 8.42 18.20 0.36
CA ASP A 23 9.07 18.89 1.49
C ASP A 23 8.52 20.32 1.67
N GLU A 24 8.21 20.99 0.57
CA GLU A 24 7.76 22.39 0.57
C GLU A 24 6.28 22.58 0.98
N SER A 25 5.48 21.50 1.03
CA SER A 25 4.01 21.58 1.04
C SER A 25 3.29 20.78 2.15
N SER A 26 4.02 20.01 2.96
CA SER A 26 3.43 18.93 3.78
C SER A 26 2.99 19.26 5.22
N GLN A 27 2.83 20.54 5.59
CA GLN A 27 2.69 20.93 7.01
C GLN A 27 1.41 20.44 7.72
N ASN A 28 0.36 20.02 6.98
CA ASN A 28 -0.92 19.59 7.54
C ASN A 28 -1.45 18.26 6.94
N ALA A 29 -0.57 17.39 6.45
CA ALA A 29 -0.99 16.12 5.84
C ALA A 29 -1.73 15.20 6.84
N ASN A 30 -2.91 14.68 6.46
CA ASN A 30 -3.61 13.66 7.23
C ASN A 30 -3.18 12.27 6.74
N SER A 31 -1.97 11.84 7.12
CA SER A 31 -1.40 10.60 6.60
C SER A 31 -2.21 9.35 6.98
N GLY A 32 -2.94 9.37 8.10
CA GLY A 32 -3.89 8.30 8.42
C GLY A 32 -5.00 8.15 7.37
N LEU A 33 -5.61 9.27 6.95
CA LEU A 33 -6.63 9.27 5.90
C LEU A 33 -6.04 8.92 4.53
N GLN A 34 -4.85 9.44 4.23
CA GLN A 34 -4.16 9.20 2.97
C GLN A 34 -3.79 7.72 2.81
N PHE A 35 -3.20 7.10 3.84
CA PHE A 35 -2.89 5.67 3.81
C PHE A 35 -4.15 4.81 3.77
N TYR A 36 -5.20 5.20 4.48
CA TYR A 36 -6.50 4.53 4.40
C TYR A 36 -7.03 4.54 2.97
N ASN A 37 -7.13 5.73 2.35
CA ASN A 37 -7.62 5.87 0.98
C ASN A 37 -6.73 5.11 -0.01
N PHE A 38 -5.41 5.16 0.17
CA PHE A 38 -4.47 4.43 -0.66
C PHE A 38 -4.71 2.91 -0.58
N ALA A 39 -4.78 2.36 0.63
CA ALA A 39 -4.86 0.92 0.84
C ALA A 39 -6.24 0.34 0.52
N TYR A 40 -7.32 1.06 0.81
CA TYR A 40 -8.67 0.53 0.66
C TYR A 40 -9.35 0.96 -0.64
N ASN A 41 -9.02 2.12 -1.22
CA ASN A 41 -9.76 2.65 -2.37
C ASN A 41 -8.89 2.73 -3.64
N TYR A 42 -7.67 3.23 -3.54
CA TYR A 42 -6.85 3.55 -4.72
C TYR A 42 -6.08 2.34 -5.25
N LEU A 43 -5.19 1.78 -4.43
CA LEU A 43 -4.30 0.71 -4.84
C LEU A 43 -5.03 -0.56 -5.28
N PRO A 44 -6.10 -1.04 -4.62
CA PRO A 44 -6.82 -2.21 -5.12
C PRO A 44 -7.44 -1.97 -6.50
N VAL A 45 -8.11 -0.82 -6.71
CA VAL A 45 -8.68 -0.47 -8.04
C VAL A 45 -7.60 -0.43 -9.10
N LYS A 46 -6.47 0.22 -8.81
CA LYS A 46 -5.35 0.28 -9.75
C LYS A 46 -4.72 -1.09 -10.02
N LEU A 47 -4.62 -1.93 -8.99
CA LEU A 47 -4.10 -3.28 -9.11
C LEU A 47 -4.99 -4.11 -10.02
N PHE A 48 -6.30 -4.16 -9.78
CA PHE A 48 -7.18 -5.03 -10.57
C PHE A 48 -7.50 -4.47 -11.97
N SER A 49 -7.41 -3.16 -12.19
CA SER A 49 -7.58 -2.55 -13.53
C SER A 49 -6.32 -2.61 -14.39
N GLN A 50 -5.12 -2.64 -13.79
CA GLN A 50 -3.83 -2.59 -14.48
C GLN A 50 -2.84 -3.64 -13.95
N THR A 51 -3.33 -4.85 -13.66
CA THR A 51 -2.61 -5.92 -12.94
C THR A 51 -1.17 -6.11 -13.40
N ASP A 52 -0.96 -6.47 -14.66
CA ASP A 52 0.37 -6.80 -15.17
C ASP A 52 1.33 -5.61 -15.07
N ALA A 53 0.85 -4.42 -15.42
CA ALA A 53 1.65 -3.21 -15.38
C ALA A 53 2.04 -2.84 -13.95
N LEU A 54 1.10 -2.90 -13.00
CA LEU A 54 1.37 -2.56 -11.61
C LEU A 54 2.25 -3.59 -10.92
N LEU A 55 2.01 -4.89 -11.12
CA LEU A 55 2.85 -5.95 -10.54
C LEU A 55 4.27 -5.88 -11.07
N GLN A 56 4.45 -5.72 -12.39
CA GLN A 56 5.78 -5.51 -12.96
C GLN A 56 6.46 -4.28 -12.38
N ASP A 57 5.71 -3.21 -12.14
CA ASP A 57 6.25 -1.99 -11.56
C ASP A 57 6.71 -2.18 -10.12
N LEU A 58 5.89 -2.85 -9.30
CA LEU A 58 6.21 -3.24 -7.93
C LEU A 58 7.44 -4.16 -7.88
N TYR A 59 7.56 -5.15 -8.76
CA TYR A 59 8.70 -6.06 -8.79
C TYR A 59 10.00 -5.40 -9.27
N ASN A 60 9.91 -4.38 -10.12
CA ASN A 60 11.09 -3.71 -10.66
C ASN A 60 11.58 -2.54 -9.80
N ARG A 61 10.66 -1.88 -9.08
CA ARG A 61 10.93 -0.62 -8.36
C ARG A 61 10.57 -0.66 -6.87
N GLU A 62 9.89 -1.71 -6.42
CA GLU A 62 9.57 -2.00 -5.01
C GLU A 62 8.97 -0.75 -4.31
N LYS A 63 9.63 -0.29 -3.25
CA LYS A 63 9.27 0.92 -2.50
C LYS A 63 9.05 2.14 -3.39
N GLN A 64 9.85 2.35 -4.42
CA GLN A 64 9.69 3.51 -5.30
C GLN A 64 8.37 3.47 -6.07
N ALA A 65 7.94 2.28 -6.54
CA ALA A 65 6.64 2.14 -7.20
C ALA A 65 5.50 2.45 -6.23
N VAL A 66 5.56 1.93 -5.00
CA VAL A 66 4.55 2.21 -3.97
C VAL A 66 4.46 3.70 -3.68
N ILE A 67 5.59 4.37 -3.46
CA ILE A 67 5.62 5.80 -3.17
C ILE A 67 5.05 6.62 -4.33
N VAL A 68 5.42 6.31 -5.58
CA VAL A 68 4.87 7.02 -6.75
C VAL A 68 3.36 6.86 -6.84
N ASN A 69 2.84 5.65 -6.60
CA ASN A 69 1.39 5.40 -6.61
C ASN A 69 0.69 6.11 -5.45
N TYR A 70 1.28 6.10 -4.25
CA TYR A 70 0.75 6.76 -3.06
C TYR A 70 0.71 8.29 -3.21
N VAL A 71 1.80 8.90 -3.68
CA VAL A 71 1.85 10.34 -3.93
C VAL A 71 0.85 10.70 -5.02
N GLY A 72 0.77 9.92 -6.10
CA GLY A 72 -0.24 10.07 -7.14
C GLY A 72 -1.65 10.08 -6.57
N SER A 73 -1.99 9.12 -5.70
CA SER A 73 -3.32 9.06 -5.08
C SER A 73 -3.62 10.27 -4.18
N CYS A 74 -2.63 10.77 -3.43
CA CYS A 74 -2.81 11.97 -2.61
C CYS A 74 -3.07 13.20 -3.49
N MET A 75 -2.29 13.34 -4.56
CA MET A 75 -2.41 14.46 -5.50
C MET A 75 -3.75 14.49 -6.23
N GLU A 76 -4.33 13.32 -6.57
CA GLU A 76 -5.68 13.22 -7.14
C GLU A 76 -6.75 13.79 -6.20
N THR A 77 -6.52 13.72 -4.89
CA THR A 77 -7.39 14.32 -3.86
C THR A 77 -6.99 15.75 -3.47
N GLY A 78 -5.98 16.33 -4.14
CA GLY A 78 -5.48 17.67 -3.85
C GLY A 78 -4.66 17.78 -2.56
N GLU A 79 -4.24 16.66 -2.00
CA GLU A 79 -3.45 16.60 -0.76
C GLU A 79 -1.99 16.24 -1.05
N MET A 80 -1.08 16.79 -0.26
CA MET A 80 0.32 16.37 -0.26
C MET A 80 0.59 15.45 0.92
N PRO A 81 1.27 14.31 0.69
CA PRO A 81 1.65 13.42 1.78
C PRO A 81 2.79 14.00 2.60
N LYS A 82 3.01 13.47 3.80
CA LYS A 82 4.14 13.85 4.64
C LYS A 82 5.39 13.03 4.29
N LYS A 83 6.51 13.70 4.06
CA LYS A 83 7.77 13.05 3.65
C LYS A 83 8.27 12.02 4.66
N SER A 84 8.27 12.34 5.95
CA SER A 84 8.68 11.40 7.01
C SER A 84 7.90 10.09 6.95
N ASP A 85 6.60 10.19 6.70
CA ASP A 85 5.70 9.04 6.74
C ASP A 85 5.89 8.17 5.47
N ILE A 86 6.23 8.80 4.35
CA ILE A 86 6.64 8.11 3.11
C ILE A 86 7.98 7.37 3.30
N GLU A 87 8.92 7.98 4.01
CA GLU A 87 10.24 7.39 4.28
C GLU A 87 10.14 6.12 5.12
N GLU A 88 9.10 5.99 5.95
CA GLU A 88 8.83 4.81 6.77
C GLU A 88 8.11 3.68 6.02
N ILE A 89 7.58 3.92 4.81
CA ILE A 89 6.98 2.86 3.99
C ILE A 89 8.04 1.80 3.69
N ASN A 90 7.72 0.54 3.92
CA ASN A 90 8.57 -0.60 3.57
C ASN A 90 7.86 -1.51 2.57
N VAL A 91 8.63 -2.19 1.72
CA VAL A 91 8.11 -3.14 0.74
C VAL A 91 9.01 -4.36 0.77
N GLU A 92 8.42 -5.53 0.91
CA GLU A 92 9.11 -6.81 0.83
C GLU A 92 8.37 -7.75 -0.11
N ILE A 93 9.12 -8.57 -0.86
CA ILE A 93 8.57 -9.56 -1.77
C ILE A 93 9.08 -10.92 -1.33
N ASN A 94 8.15 -11.77 -0.91
CA ASN A 94 8.42 -13.10 -0.40
C ASN A 94 7.92 -14.15 -1.39
N ASP A 95 8.73 -15.18 -1.66
CA ASP A 95 8.29 -16.38 -2.37
C ASP A 95 8.12 -17.51 -1.35
N LYS A 96 6.89 -18.00 -1.20
CA LYS A 96 6.55 -19.11 -0.31
C LYS A 96 5.67 -20.12 -1.05
N ASN A 97 6.16 -21.34 -1.18
CA ASN A 97 5.45 -22.45 -1.84
C ASN A 97 4.99 -22.14 -3.27
N GLY A 98 5.78 -21.35 -4.02
CA GLY A 98 5.45 -20.94 -5.39
C GLY A 98 4.45 -19.78 -5.48
N ALA A 99 3.98 -19.25 -4.34
CA ALA A 99 3.22 -18.01 -4.27
C ALA A 99 4.14 -16.84 -3.98
N LYS A 100 3.93 -15.73 -4.70
CA LYS A 100 4.58 -14.45 -4.41
C LYS A 100 3.66 -13.62 -3.52
N ILE A 101 4.23 -13.11 -2.44
CA ILE A 101 3.53 -12.23 -1.50
C ILE A 101 4.30 -10.93 -1.40
N THR A 102 3.74 -9.86 -1.93
CA THR A 102 4.27 -8.50 -1.76
C THR A 102 3.63 -7.88 -0.53
N THR A 103 4.42 -7.58 0.49
CA THR A 103 3.96 -6.87 1.68
C THR A 103 4.39 -5.41 1.60
N ILE A 104 3.47 -4.49 1.88
CA ILE A 104 3.72 -3.06 1.98
C ILE A 104 3.40 -2.62 3.40
N GLY A 105 4.40 -2.26 4.18
CA GLY A 105 4.22 -1.75 5.55
C GLY A 105 4.14 -0.24 5.60
N PHE A 106 3.31 0.26 6.51
CA PHE A 106 3.07 1.68 6.75
C PHE A 106 3.52 2.08 8.16
N PRO A 107 3.87 3.37 8.37
CA PRO A 107 4.13 3.87 9.72
C PRO A 107 2.89 3.79 10.60
N ILE A 108 3.09 3.58 11.89
CA ILE A 108 2.02 3.59 12.87
C ILE A 108 1.64 5.06 13.16
N ILE A 109 0.48 5.47 12.65
CA ILE A 109 -0.08 6.80 12.93
C ILE A 109 -0.81 6.77 14.27
N GLN A 110 -0.43 7.65 15.19
CA GLN A 110 -1.09 7.77 16.50
C GLN A 110 -2.37 8.60 16.41
N ASN A 111 -3.45 8.10 17.00
CA ASN A 111 -4.77 8.75 17.08
C ASN A 111 -5.27 9.34 15.73
N PRO A 112 -5.23 8.57 14.63
CA PRO A 112 -5.66 9.06 13.34
C PRO A 112 -7.16 9.34 13.37
N SER A 113 -7.58 10.50 12.85
CA SER A 113 -8.99 10.87 12.77
C SER A 113 -9.30 11.67 11.52
N ASN A 114 -10.56 11.62 11.11
CA ASN A 114 -11.12 12.43 10.03
C ASN A 114 -12.44 13.00 10.49
N ASN A 115 -12.57 14.33 10.49
CA ASN A 115 -13.76 15.04 10.98
C ASN A 115 -14.19 14.61 12.40
N GLY A 116 -13.22 14.33 13.28
CA GLY A 116 -13.46 13.90 14.66
C GLY A 116 -13.84 12.43 14.84
N LEU A 117 -13.93 11.65 13.75
CA LEU A 117 -14.14 10.21 13.80
C LEU A 117 -12.79 9.46 13.75
N PRO A 118 -12.61 8.40 14.56
CA PRO A 118 -11.39 7.60 14.50
C PRO A 118 -11.25 6.94 13.13
N LEU A 119 -10.04 7.00 12.58
CA LEU A 119 -9.65 6.27 11.38
C LEU A 119 -8.88 5.01 11.76
N LEU A 120 -8.92 4.00 10.90
CA LEU A 120 -8.19 2.75 11.08
C LEU A 120 -7.21 2.57 9.90
N PRO A 121 -6.06 3.27 9.92
CA PRO A 121 -5.09 3.17 8.84
C PRO A 121 -4.54 1.74 8.72
N PRO A 122 -4.08 1.36 7.53
CA PRO A 122 -3.39 0.09 7.33
C PRO A 122 -2.09 0.05 8.14
N ILE A 123 -1.77 -1.13 8.65
CA ILE A 123 -0.44 -1.51 9.13
C ILE A 123 0.33 -2.14 7.97
N PHE A 124 -0.30 -3.11 7.28
CA PHE A 124 0.25 -3.76 6.10
C PHE A 124 -0.80 -3.90 4.99
N ILE A 125 -0.34 -3.87 3.75
CA ILE A 125 -1.03 -4.45 2.59
C ILE A 125 -0.28 -5.73 2.19
N GLY A 126 -1.02 -6.76 1.82
CA GLY A 126 -0.48 -8.00 1.27
C GLY A 126 -1.09 -8.27 -0.10
N ILE A 127 -0.26 -8.33 -1.14
CA ILE A 127 -0.67 -8.75 -2.48
C ILE A 127 -0.18 -10.17 -2.68
N TYR A 128 -1.12 -11.11 -2.72
CA TYR A 128 -0.86 -12.53 -2.94
C TYR A 128 -1.08 -12.87 -4.41
N GLU A 129 -0.05 -13.41 -5.05
CA GLU A 129 -0.08 -13.90 -6.43
C GLU A 129 0.34 -15.38 -6.45
N HIS A 130 -0.54 -16.25 -6.93
CA HIS A 130 -0.22 -17.65 -7.16
C HIS A 130 -0.97 -18.17 -8.38
N GLN A 131 -0.21 -18.59 -9.40
CA GLN A 131 -0.77 -19.03 -10.69
C GLN A 131 -1.69 -17.95 -11.28
N ASN A 132 -2.99 -18.21 -11.40
CA ASN A 132 -3.99 -17.27 -11.92
C ASN A 132 -4.82 -16.59 -10.81
N ALA A 133 -4.43 -16.76 -9.55
CA ALA A 133 -5.10 -16.12 -8.42
C ALA A 133 -4.31 -14.90 -7.95
N LEU A 134 -5.00 -13.76 -7.89
CA LEU A 134 -4.52 -12.53 -7.29
C LEU A 134 -5.49 -12.13 -6.18
N ARG A 135 -4.97 -11.95 -4.96
CA ARG A 135 -5.76 -11.51 -3.80
C ARG A 135 -5.06 -10.36 -3.11
N TYR A 136 -5.86 -9.47 -2.53
CA TYR A 136 -5.39 -8.25 -1.89
C TYR A 136 -5.90 -8.20 -0.46
N PHE A 137 -4.98 -8.14 0.49
CA PHE A 137 -5.26 -8.15 1.91
C PHE A 137 -4.78 -6.86 2.55
N VAL A 138 -5.49 -6.42 3.59
CA VAL A 138 -5.08 -5.30 4.42
C VAL A 138 -5.15 -5.73 5.88
N LEU A 139 -4.03 -5.55 6.58
CA LEU A 139 -4.00 -5.57 8.03
C LEU A 139 -4.24 -4.15 8.53
N GLY A 140 -5.32 -3.92 9.26
CA GLY A 140 -5.63 -2.61 9.87
C GLY A 140 -5.56 -2.67 11.39
N THR A 141 -5.40 -1.50 12.01
CA THR A 141 -5.68 -1.35 13.44
C THR A 141 -7.19 -1.55 13.68
N GLY A 142 -7.58 -2.32 14.69
CA GLY A 142 -8.99 -2.45 15.08
C GLY A 142 -9.42 -1.37 16.08
N LEU A 143 -10.73 -1.14 16.21
CA LEU A 143 -11.31 -0.13 17.12
C LEU A 143 -10.92 -0.31 18.60
N PHE A 144 -10.51 -1.52 19.00
CA PHE A 144 -10.11 -1.86 20.37
C PHE A 144 -8.62 -2.25 20.49
N GLY A 145 -7.80 -1.85 19.51
CA GLY A 145 -6.35 -2.09 19.52
C GLY A 145 -5.93 -3.47 19.03
N SER A 146 -6.84 -4.39 18.78
CA SER A 146 -6.52 -5.67 18.13
C SER A 146 -6.43 -5.50 16.62
N PRO A 147 -5.39 -6.01 15.95
CA PRO A 147 -5.29 -5.93 14.49
C PRO A 147 -6.40 -6.76 13.83
N THR A 148 -6.94 -6.24 12.73
CA THR A 148 -7.99 -6.90 11.94
C THR A 148 -7.51 -7.18 10.54
N LEU A 149 -7.77 -8.39 10.06
CA LEU A 149 -7.47 -8.79 8.70
C LEU A 149 -8.69 -8.54 7.80
N ARG A 150 -8.42 -7.94 6.64
CA ARG A 150 -9.43 -7.69 5.61
C ARG A 150 -8.93 -8.19 4.27
N GLU A 151 -9.85 -8.67 3.44
CA GLU A 151 -9.63 -8.86 2.02
C GLU A 151 -10.38 -7.78 1.26
N VAL A 152 -9.70 -7.15 0.30
CA VAL A 152 -10.28 -6.12 -0.54
C VAL A 152 -10.36 -6.65 -1.96
N CYS A 153 -11.58 -6.71 -2.49
CA CYS A 153 -11.87 -7.10 -3.86
C CYS A 153 -12.38 -5.90 -4.65
N VAL A 154 -12.24 -5.95 -5.96
CA VAL A 154 -12.81 -4.95 -6.87
C VAL A 154 -13.76 -5.67 -7.83
N GLU A 155 -15.03 -5.28 -7.81
CA GLU A 155 -16.06 -5.79 -8.72
C GLU A 155 -16.17 -4.94 -10.00
N ASN A 156 -17.07 -5.36 -10.90
CA ASN A 156 -17.34 -4.64 -12.14
C ASN A 156 -17.72 -3.18 -11.84
N ASN A 157 -17.12 -2.24 -12.59
CA ASN A 157 -17.22 -0.77 -12.39
C ASN A 157 -16.37 -0.19 -11.25
N ASP A 158 -15.25 -0.82 -10.90
CA ASP A 158 -14.30 -0.33 -9.90
C ASP A 158 -14.90 -0.21 -8.48
N GLU A 159 -15.98 -0.96 -8.20
CA GLU A 159 -16.59 -1.00 -6.88
C GLU A 159 -15.72 -1.84 -5.92
N VAL A 160 -15.27 -1.20 -4.84
CA VAL A 160 -14.40 -1.83 -3.84
C VAL A 160 -15.26 -2.52 -2.77
N ILE A 161 -15.06 -3.82 -2.61
CA ILE A 161 -15.63 -4.60 -1.52
C ILE A 161 -14.56 -4.89 -0.47
N ASN A 162 -14.84 -4.48 0.77
CA ASN A 162 -13.97 -4.70 1.91
C ASN A 162 -14.56 -5.77 2.85
N MET A 163 -14.07 -6.99 2.75
CA MET A 163 -14.50 -8.12 3.55
C MET A 163 -13.68 -8.20 4.84
N ASN A 164 -14.34 -8.17 5.98
CA ASN A 164 -13.70 -8.39 7.28
C ASN A 164 -13.49 -9.89 7.51
N LEU A 165 -12.23 -10.33 7.57
CA LEU A 165 -11.87 -11.73 7.82
C LEU A 165 -11.69 -12.04 9.31
N GLY A 166 -11.83 -11.03 10.18
CA GLY A 166 -11.76 -11.16 11.63
C GLY A 166 -10.45 -10.64 12.23
N SER A 167 -10.12 -11.14 13.42
CA SER A 167 -8.90 -10.78 14.14
C SER A 167 -7.69 -11.42 13.49
N ALA A 168 -6.62 -10.64 13.31
CA ALA A 168 -5.33 -11.15 12.89
C ALA A 168 -4.57 -11.78 14.06
N SER A 169 -3.62 -12.67 13.76
CA SER A 169 -2.79 -13.35 14.77
C SER A 169 -1.74 -12.43 15.41
N GLY A 170 -1.47 -11.28 14.81
CA GLY A 170 -0.56 -10.26 15.32
C GLY A 170 -0.42 -9.06 14.38
N ASP A 171 0.41 -8.10 14.76
CA ASP A 171 0.76 -6.89 14.00
C ASP A 171 2.17 -6.96 13.40
N SER A 172 2.81 -8.14 13.45
CA SER A 172 4.08 -8.39 12.78
C SER A 172 3.87 -8.82 11.33
N GLN A 173 4.85 -8.54 10.46
CA GLN A 173 4.80 -8.97 9.07
C GLN A 173 4.74 -10.49 8.92
N ASP A 174 5.47 -11.24 9.76
CA ASP A 174 5.44 -12.70 9.74
C ASP A 174 4.06 -13.26 10.11
N SER A 175 3.44 -12.70 11.16
CA SER A 175 2.06 -13.02 11.55
C SER A 175 1.11 -12.76 10.38
N PHE A 176 1.23 -11.60 9.74
CA PHE A 176 0.39 -11.21 8.62
C PHE A 176 0.53 -12.14 7.40
N ILE A 177 1.76 -12.49 7.02
CA ILE A 177 2.01 -13.44 5.93
C ILE A 177 1.43 -14.81 6.25
N ASN A 178 1.58 -15.29 7.50
CA ASN A 178 1.01 -16.57 7.92
C ASN A 178 -0.52 -16.55 7.91
N ASP A 179 -1.13 -15.43 8.33
CA ASP A 179 -2.59 -15.26 8.25
C ASP A 179 -3.07 -15.34 6.80
N ILE A 180 -2.41 -14.64 5.86
CA ILE A 180 -2.72 -14.72 4.43
C ILE A 180 -2.65 -16.17 3.93
N LEU A 181 -1.54 -16.87 4.23
CA LEU A 181 -1.33 -18.25 3.79
C LEU A 181 -2.35 -19.23 4.38
N SER A 182 -2.90 -18.95 5.57
CA SER A 182 -3.95 -19.79 6.18
C SER A 182 -5.32 -19.64 5.52
N MET A 183 -5.51 -18.60 4.70
CA MET A 183 -6.77 -18.26 4.02
C MET A 183 -6.82 -18.72 2.56
N ILE A 184 -5.75 -19.34 2.06
CA ILE A 184 -5.64 -19.91 0.71
C ILE A 184 -5.78 -21.44 0.78
#